data_AF-A0A8C3E601-F1
#
_entry.id   AF-A0A8C3E601-F1
#
_cell.length_a   1.000
_cell.length_b   1.000
_cell.length_c   1.000
_cell.angle_alpha   90.00
_cell.angle_beta   90.00
_cell.angle_gamma   90.00
#
_symmetry.space_group_name_H-M   'P 1'
#
loop_
_entity.id
_entity.type
_entity.pdbx_description
1 polymer ?
#
loop_
_entity_poly.entity_id
_entity_poly.type
_entity_poly.pdbx_seq_one_letter_code
_entity_poly.pdbx_strand_id
1 'polypeptide(L)'
;MVFLPDESRSLPPPPLLNKGSVWLGFAGWMSALLNNAFNQRPVLRAGVHRQILFATLGWFVGYQLVKRAEYMHAKVDRELFEYIRHHPVDFHAAAEKKRIGQLLEDFRPIR
;
A
#
# COMPACT_ATOMS: atom_id res chain seq x y z
N MET A 1 -10.41 -6.10 18.84
CA MET A 1 -9.39 -5.76 17.82
C MET A 1 -9.66 -4.34 17.33
N VAL A 2 -8.79 -3.39 17.67
CA VAL A 2 -8.95 -1.97 17.28
C VAL A 2 -8.44 -1.79 15.85
N PHE A 3 -9.18 -1.07 15.00
CA PHE A 3 -8.81 -0.86 13.58
C PHE A 3 -7.46 -0.14 13.43
N LEU A 4 -7.19 0.84 14.29
CA LEU A 4 -5.91 1.56 14.42
C LEU A 4 -5.58 1.68 15.92
N PRO A 5 -4.58 0.97 16.44
CA PRO A 5 -4.19 1.08 17.85
C PRO A 5 -3.49 2.41 18.12
N ASP A 6 -3.41 2.83 19.38
CA ASP A 6 -2.83 4.14 19.74
C ASP A 6 -1.35 4.27 19.36
N GLU A 7 -0.62 3.15 19.32
CA GLU A 7 0.76 3.08 18.82
C GLU A 7 0.90 3.57 17.36
N SER A 8 -0.15 3.41 16.54
CA SER A 8 -0.15 3.90 15.15
C SER A 8 -0.05 5.42 15.03
N ARG A 9 -0.32 6.17 16.11
CA ARG A 9 -0.17 7.65 16.13
C ARG A 9 1.29 8.10 16.12
N SER A 10 2.23 7.18 16.42
CA SER A 10 3.66 7.46 16.32
C SER A 10 4.18 7.51 14.88
N LEU A 11 3.43 6.91 13.94
CA LEU A 11 3.78 6.91 12.53
C LEU A 11 3.36 8.23 11.87
N PRO A 12 4.16 8.73 10.90
CA PRO A 12 3.76 9.89 10.14
C PRO A 12 2.46 9.58 9.38
N PRO A 13 1.44 10.44 9.46
CA PRO A 13 0.20 10.21 8.74
C PRO A 13 0.43 10.31 7.23
N PRO A 14 -0.32 9.54 6.42
CA PRO A 14 -0.21 9.65 4.97
C PRO A 14 -0.63 11.05 4.51
N PRO A 15 0.03 11.61 3.48
CA PRO A 15 -0.37 12.90 2.92
C PRO A 15 -1.81 12.84 2.39
N LEU A 16 -2.48 14.00 2.37
CA LEU A 16 -3.85 14.11 1.84
C LEU A 16 -3.94 13.58 0.40
N LEU A 17 -2.92 13.86 -0.41
CA LEU A 17 -2.71 13.27 -1.73
C LEU A 17 -1.82 12.04 -1.61
N ASN A 18 -2.44 10.87 -1.44
CA ASN A 18 -1.77 9.58 -1.49
C ASN A 18 -2.26 8.75 -2.69
N LYS A 19 -1.44 7.80 -3.15
CA LYS A 19 -1.77 6.94 -4.30
C LYS A 19 -3.01 6.07 -4.07
N GLY A 20 -3.19 5.53 -2.86
CA GLY A 20 -4.31 4.64 -2.51
C GLY A 20 -5.68 5.35 -2.48
N SER A 21 -5.75 6.55 -1.89
CA SER A 21 -6.93 7.40 -1.84
C SER A 21 -7.30 7.92 -3.23
N VAL A 22 -6.31 8.31 -4.05
CA VAL A 22 -6.55 8.69 -5.44
C VAL A 22 -7.13 7.52 -6.23
N TRP A 23 -6.53 6.33 -6.10
CA TRP A 23 -7.00 5.14 -6.81
C TRP A 23 -8.39 4.70 -6.38
N LEU A 24 -8.67 4.68 -5.07
CA LEU A 24 -9.98 4.30 -4.55
C LEU A 24 -11.05 5.38 -4.76
N GLY A 25 -10.68 6.66 -4.76
CA GLY A 25 -11.55 7.74 -5.17
C GLY A 25 -11.94 7.63 -6.65
N PHE A 26 -10.97 7.32 -7.51
CA PHE A 26 -11.22 7.03 -8.92
C PHE A 26 -12.10 5.79 -9.11
N ALA A 27 -11.84 4.70 -8.39
CA ALA A 27 -12.69 3.50 -8.42
C ALA A 27 -14.12 3.79 -7.94
N GLY A 28 -14.29 4.60 -6.90
CA GLY A 28 -15.59 5.07 -6.43
C GLY A 28 -16.33 5.88 -7.50
N TRP A 29 -15.65 6.79 -8.17
CA TRP A 29 -16.21 7.55 -9.29
C TRP A 29 -16.61 6.64 -10.46
N MET A 30 -15.74 5.72 -10.86
CA MET A 30 -16.03 4.73 -11.90
C MET A 30 -17.23 3.85 -11.57
N SER A 31 -17.40 3.47 -10.30
CA SER A 31 -18.59 2.75 -9.83
C SER A 31 -19.88 3.57 -10.02
N ALA A 32 -19.83 4.88 -9.75
CA ALA A 32 -20.96 5.77 -9.98
C ALA A 32 -21.32 5.90 -11.47
N LEU A 33 -20.31 5.95 -12.35
CA LEU A 33 -20.50 5.96 -13.80
C LEU A 33 -21.09 4.64 -14.31
N LEU A 34 -20.58 3.50 -13.82
CA LEU A 34 -21.12 2.18 -14.13
C LEU A 34 -22.58 2.06 -13.69
N ASN A 35 -22.92 2.56 -12.50
CA ASN A 35 -24.30 2.59 -12.03
C ASN A 35 -25.21 3.46 -12.92
N ASN A 36 -24.68 4.56 -13.49
CA ASN A 36 -25.43 5.34 -14.49
C ASN A 36 -25.62 4.55 -15.80
N ALA A 37 -24.58 3.84 -16.24
CA ALA A 37 -24.59 3.04 -17.47
C ALA A 37 -25.60 1.89 -17.38
N PHE A 38 -25.63 1.13 -16.29
CA PHE A 38 -26.60 0.04 -16.09
C PHE A 38 -28.05 0.53 -16.07
N ASN A 39 -28.29 1.73 -15.52
CA ASN A 39 -29.62 2.33 -15.47
C ASN A 39 -30.01 3.08 -16.75
N GLN A 40 -29.23 2.95 -17.84
CA GLN A 40 -29.46 3.64 -19.12
C GLN A 40 -29.61 5.16 -18.98
N ARG A 41 -28.92 5.75 -17.99
CA ARG A 41 -28.89 7.20 -17.76
C ARG A 41 -27.64 7.80 -18.43
N PRO A 42 -27.65 9.09 -18.82
CA PRO A 42 -26.47 9.71 -19.42
C PRO A 42 -25.30 9.67 -18.44
N VAL A 43 -24.27 8.89 -18.79
CA VAL A 43 -23.20 8.43 -17.89
C VAL A 43 -22.52 9.59 -17.15
N LEU A 44 -22.15 10.64 -17.87
CA LEU A 44 -21.41 11.77 -17.32
C LEU A 44 -22.30 12.85 -16.69
N ARG A 45 -23.54 13.02 -17.16
CA ARG A 45 -24.42 14.14 -16.77
C ARG A 45 -25.40 13.79 -15.67
N ALA A 46 -25.83 12.53 -15.58
CA ALA A 46 -26.78 12.11 -14.55
C ALA A 46 -26.08 11.94 -13.19
N GLY A 47 -26.66 12.53 -12.14
CA GLY A 47 -26.28 12.23 -10.77
C GLY A 47 -24.87 12.69 -10.39
N VAL A 48 -24.47 13.91 -10.77
CA VAL A 48 -23.16 14.49 -10.39
C VAL A 48 -22.96 14.50 -8.87
N HIS A 49 -24.01 14.78 -8.09
CA HIS A 49 -23.97 14.67 -6.62
C HIS A 49 -23.58 13.25 -6.15
N ARG A 50 -24.06 12.21 -6.84
CA ARG A 50 -23.76 10.82 -6.53
C ARG A 50 -22.35 10.43 -6.97
N GLN A 51 -21.88 10.95 -8.10
CA GLN A 51 -20.49 10.78 -8.56
C GLN A 51 -19.50 11.37 -7.54
N ILE A 52 -19.76 12.59 -7.05
CA ILE A 52 -18.94 13.23 -6.01
C ILE A 52 -19.02 12.44 -4.70
N LEU A 53 -20.21 11.99 -4.29
CA LEU A 53 -20.38 11.20 -3.07
C LEU A 53 -19.56 9.91 -3.12
N PHE A 54 -19.66 9.12 -4.20
CA PHE A 54 -18.89 7.87 -4.30
C PHE A 54 -17.38 8.11 -4.40
N ALA A 55 -16.95 9.19 -5.07
CA ALA A 55 -15.53 9.56 -5.13
C ALA A 55 -14.98 9.93 -3.75
N THR A 56 -15.70 10.77 -2.98
CA THR A 56 -15.29 11.17 -1.63
C THR A 56 -15.30 10.00 -0.65
N LEU A 57 -16.28 9.10 -0.74
CA LEU A 57 -16.34 7.90 0.09
C LEU A 57 -15.19 6.95 -0.23
N GLY A 58 -14.89 6.73 -1.51
CA GLY A 58 -13.72 5.96 -1.94
C GLY A 58 -12.40 6.58 -1.45
N TRP A 59 -12.28 7.91 -1.51
CA TRP A 59 -11.11 8.64 -1.01
C TRP A 59 -10.93 8.47 0.50
N PHE A 60 -12.00 8.62 1.28
CA PHE A 60 -11.98 8.49 2.73
C PHE A 60 -11.62 7.06 3.17
N VAL A 61 -12.25 6.06 2.56
CA VAL A 61 -11.93 4.65 2.82
C VAL A 61 -10.49 4.36 2.44
N GLY A 62 -10.02 4.85 1.29
CA GLY A 62 -8.64 4.67 0.86
C GLY A 62 -7.63 5.30 1.83
N TYR A 63 -7.93 6.45 2.40
CA TYR A 63 -7.08 7.08 3.41
C TYR A 63 -6.91 6.21 4.66
N GLN A 64 -8.01 5.64 5.16
CA GLN A 64 -7.98 4.77 6.35
C GLN A 64 -7.27 3.44 6.07
N LEU A 65 -7.44 2.89 4.85
CA LEU A 65 -6.76 1.66 4.44
C LEU A 65 -5.25 1.86 4.30
N VAL A 66 -4.81 2.97 3.68
CA VAL A 66 -3.39 3.30 3.57
C VAL A 66 -2.77 3.47 4.96
N LYS A 67 -3.42 4.22 5.84
CA LYS A 67 -2.97 4.39 7.23
C LYS A 67 -2.82 3.05 7.97
N ARG A 68 -3.75 2.11 7.74
CA ARG A 68 -3.67 0.76 8.30
C ARG A 68 -2.55 -0.08 7.67
N ALA A 69 -2.36 0.01 6.36
CA ALA A 69 -1.31 -0.71 5.66
C ALA A 69 0.09 -0.27 6.14
N GLU A 70 0.32 1.05 6.24
CA GLU A 70 1.57 1.61 6.76
C GLU A 70 1.85 1.13 8.20
N TYR A 71 0.82 1.11 9.06
CA TYR A 71 0.93 0.55 10.40
C TYR A 71 1.31 -0.94 10.41
N MET A 72 0.66 -1.75 9.57
CA MET A 72 0.95 -3.18 9.52
C MET A 72 2.38 -3.46 9.03
N HIS A 73 2.85 -2.73 8.01
CA HIS A 73 4.22 -2.87 7.53
C HIS A 73 5.24 -2.43 8.59
N ALA A 74 5.02 -1.28 9.23
CA ALA A 74 5.89 -0.81 10.30
C ALA A 74 5.95 -1.80 11.49
N LYS A 75 4.81 -2.42 11.83
CA LYS A 75 4.75 -3.44 12.89
C LYS A 75 5.57 -4.67 12.52
N VAL A 76 5.39 -5.19 11.30
CA VAL A 76 6.13 -6.37 10.82
C VAL A 76 7.63 -6.10 10.80
N ASP A 77 8.05 -4.92 10.33
CA ASP A 77 9.48 -4.54 10.32
C ASP A 77 10.04 -4.43 11.74
N ARG A 78 9.29 -3.86 12.69
CA ARG A 78 9.69 -3.82 14.10
C ARG A 78 9.90 -5.22 14.68
N GLU A 79 8.91 -6.09 14.53
CA GLU A 79 8.96 -7.46 15.06
C GLU A 79 10.12 -8.24 14.45
N LEU A 80 10.37 -8.08 13.15
CA LEU A 80 11.50 -8.68 12.46
C LEU A 80 12.84 -8.18 13.02
N PHE A 81 13.00 -6.87 13.20
CA PHE A 81 14.25 -6.32 13.75
C PHE A 81 14.49 -6.72 15.20
N GLU A 82 13.44 -6.77 16.02
CA GLU A 82 13.52 -7.27 17.39
C GLU A 82 13.93 -8.75 17.41
N TYR A 83 13.33 -9.58 16.56
CA TYR A 83 13.67 -10.99 16.44
C TYR A 83 15.15 -11.20 16.06
N ILE A 84 15.63 -10.47 15.04
CA ILE A 84 17.04 -10.51 14.61
C ILE A 84 17.99 -10.09 15.74
N ARG A 85 17.63 -9.05 16.51
CA ARG A 85 18.44 -8.59 17.65
C ARG A 85 18.56 -9.66 18.74
N HIS A 86 17.48 -10.40 19.01
CA HIS A 86 17.48 -11.44 20.04
C HIS A 86 18.18 -12.73 19.59
N HIS A 87 18.26 -13.02 18.29
CA HIS A 87 18.78 -14.27 17.74
C HIS A 87 20.00 -14.06 16.82
N PRO A 88 21.11 -13.49 17.32
CA PRO A 88 22.28 -13.20 16.48
C PRO A 88 23.00 -14.46 15.97
N VAL A 89 22.71 -15.63 16.55
CA VAL A 89 23.28 -16.93 16.13
C VAL A 89 22.61 -17.43 14.85
N ASP A 90 21.30 -17.23 14.70
CA ASP A 90 20.53 -17.69 13.54
C ASP A 90 20.76 -16.78 12.33
N PHE A 91 20.95 -15.49 12.58
CA PHE A 91 21.29 -14.50 11.57
C PHE A 91 22.79 -14.24 11.57
N HIS A 92 23.57 -15.18 11.03
CA HIS A 92 24.96 -14.92 10.71
C HIS A 92 25.04 -13.65 9.87
N ALA A 93 25.75 -12.62 10.38
CA ALA A 93 26.05 -11.41 9.61
C ALA A 93 26.54 -11.87 8.24
N ALA A 94 25.75 -11.58 7.20
CA ALA A 94 25.88 -12.18 5.89
C ALA A 94 27.36 -12.37 5.55
N ALA A 95 27.78 -13.64 5.39
CA ALA A 95 29.15 -14.01 5.07
C ALA A 95 29.75 -12.96 4.14
N GLU A 96 30.89 -12.37 4.53
CA GLU A 96 31.43 -11.13 3.94
C GLU A 96 31.10 -11.03 2.46
N LYS A 97 30.36 -9.98 2.07
CA LYS A 97 29.94 -9.79 0.68
C LYS A 97 31.19 -9.78 -0.21
N LYS A 98 31.44 -10.90 -0.89
CA LYS A 98 32.60 -11.05 -1.76
C LYS A 98 32.49 -10.06 -2.91
N ARG A 99 33.59 -9.40 -3.24
CA ARG A 99 33.64 -8.49 -4.38
C ARG A 99 33.48 -9.29 -5.67
N ILE A 100 32.81 -8.74 -6.68
CA ILE A 100 32.61 -9.41 -7.98
C ILE A 100 33.95 -9.86 -8.60
N GLY A 101 35.04 -9.12 -8.38
CA GLY A 101 36.37 -9.54 -8.85
C GLY A 101 36.94 -10.81 -8.19
N GLN A 102 36.34 -11.29 -7.09
CA GLN A 102 36.65 -12.55 -6.41
C GLN A 102 35.61 -13.65 -6.72
N LEU A 103 34.55 -13.32 -7.47
CA LEU A 103 33.46 -14.21 -7.83
C LEU A 103 33.63 -14.60 -9.30
N LEU A 104 34.04 -15.83 -9.56
CA LEU A 104 34.08 -16.39 -10.92
C LEU A 104 32.73 -17.06 -11.19
N GLU A 105 31.88 -16.39 -11.97
CA GLU A 105 30.64 -16.98 -12.47
C GLU A 105 30.87 -17.58 -13.87
N ASP A 106 30.34 -18.79 -14.08
CA ASP A 106 30.40 -19.44 -15.39
C ASP A 106 29.46 -18.73 -16.38
N PHE A 107 30.03 -17.99 -17.32
CA PHE A 107 29.27 -17.37 -18.40
C PHE A 107 28.86 -18.41 -19.45
N ARG A 108 27.55 -18.65 -19.59
CA ARG A 108 26.98 -19.48 -20.66
C ARG A 108 26.45 -18.58 -21.78
N PRO A 109 27.16 -18.44 -22.91
CA PRO A 109 26.66 -17.64 -24.04
C PRO A 109 25.45 -18.31 -24.67
N ILE A 110 24.45 -17.50 -25.03
CA ILE A 110 23.32 -17.93 -25.85
C ILE A 110 23.81 -18.00 -27.30
N ARG A 111 23.82 -19.20 -27.88
CA ARG A 111 24.11 -19.47 -29.30
C ARG A 111 22.89 -20.06 -29.97
#